data_AF-W9I753-F1
#
_entry.id   AF-W9I753-F1
#
_cell.length_a   1.000
_cell.length_b   1.000
_cell.length_c   1.000
_cell.angle_alpha   90.00
_cell.angle_beta   90.00
_cell.angle_gamma   90.00
#
_symmetry.space_group_name_H-M   'P 1'
#
loop_
_entity.id
_entity.type
_entity.pdbx_description
1 polymer ?
#
loop_
_entity_poly.entity_id
_entity_poly.type
_entity_poly.pdbx_seq_one_letter_code
_entity_poly.pdbx_strand_id
1 'polypeptide(L)'
;MHARCITIGLCIGRSGKDNTIFTYAGRGRPSEQRARCAFAQGYQTWSALHRLSSEETDLWRDCLQRLRTAFPDHPRLPQNVKADKNFRNVALVKATTTWLAANEVDHLPPFKDESTFHVAWDKPTKMILTADGRHSSATLPDIFGKHSRHIPVLLQAWAYILSARWAELVPGAHLFRHDISLSNGNTSRSPPKHNSKSPMTINLGAVSEGAAQWWTALLSVERGWSATMSNKEGRCLHSPWSISLESEIPILISIEGKSTASASADVSTTLSEAYSYLAEYCSVHRIDDDVYLASLAGALMIPASKYDGRSIALPVPDAHWVEKMEEDRRQHQTSSTLMGINNVQFDRLLTLSCNAKGIKALLTSVFCEVEVSSNLCGMWLQGSFAVLDTIKKPHSLLGIMIRRDPDIGFLWLGSFITGGNDKALREGRAGWWNIDLGAAAWTGTLMSFIQMPVPQFATDTRSISRADECRLLYLCHDINYTIPPLFPFPPFGSTAIEDTNIDVHEHILCGWDHSLRFSHLTWRCSDGTKVQQGPKVPSMATRLKNGVLQGSVPEEDVDYEEYDSEDENSEMATRNIFTWLRGDDGFPVAERAIREHEWIDNLDSEDDEPI
;
A
#
# COMPACT_ATOMS: atom_id res chain seq x y z
N MET A 1 6.39 27.60 -34.74
CA MET A 1 5.31 28.61 -34.75
C MET A 1 4.00 27.86 -34.84
N HIS A 2 3.16 27.98 -33.80
CA HIS A 2 1.83 27.36 -33.60
C HIS A 2 1.78 25.81 -33.55
N ALA A 3 1.99 25.26 -32.36
CA ALA A 3 1.49 23.95 -31.97
C ALA A 3 0.14 24.14 -31.27
N ARG A 4 -0.90 23.51 -31.79
CA ARG A 4 -2.27 23.51 -31.24
C ARG A 4 -2.27 22.69 -29.95
N CYS A 5 -2.57 23.33 -28.82
CA CYS A 5 -2.98 22.64 -27.59
C CYS A 5 -4.29 21.89 -27.88
N ILE A 6 -4.26 20.57 -27.77
CA ILE A 6 -5.47 19.76 -27.66
C ILE A 6 -5.87 19.80 -26.19
N THR A 7 -6.76 20.72 -25.86
CA THR A 7 -7.49 20.73 -24.60
C THR A 7 -8.48 19.57 -24.64
N ILE A 8 -8.19 18.47 -23.95
CA ILE A 8 -9.18 17.40 -23.71
C ILE A 8 -10.14 17.95 -22.67
N GLY A 9 -11.24 18.54 -23.14
CA GLY A 9 -12.38 18.86 -22.29
C GLY A 9 -12.97 17.55 -21.77
N LEU A 10 -12.78 17.28 -20.48
CA LEU A 10 -13.57 16.29 -19.75
C LEU A 10 -15.01 16.80 -19.70
N CYS A 11 -15.82 16.38 -20.67
CA CYS A 11 -17.27 16.44 -20.58
C CYS A 11 -17.70 15.46 -19.47
N ILE A 12 -17.76 15.96 -18.24
CA ILE A 12 -18.53 15.34 -17.17
C ILE A 12 -19.97 15.25 -17.68
N GLY A 13 -20.43 14.03 -17.92
CA GLY A 13 -21.78 13.76 -18.37
C GLY A 13 -22.77 14.37 -17.39
N ARG A 14 -23.50 15.40 -17.85
CA ARG A 14 -24.69 15.90 -17.17
C ARG A 14 -25.72 14.78 -17.14
N SER A 15 -25.78 14.05 -16.03
CA SER A 15 -27.03 13.45 -15.53
C SER A 15 -27.90 14.58 -14.98
N GLY A 16 -28.34 15.45 -15.89
CA GLY A 16 -29.22 16.57 -15.61
C GLY A 16 -30.64 16.17 -15.95
N LYS A 17 -31.29 15.46 -15.04
CA LYS A 17 -32.75 15.32 -14.85
C LYS A 17 -32.96 14.18 -13.86
N ASP A 18 -32.95 14.55 -12.57
CA ASP A 18 -33.56 13.85 -11.42
C ASP A 18 -33.06 14.43 -10.07
N ASN A 19 -32.23 15.47 -10.08
CA ASN A 19 -31.81 16.20 -8.88
C ASN A 19 -32.83 17.23 -8.33
N THR A 20 -34.11 17.11 -8.69
CA THR A 20 -35.18 18.01 -8.23
C THR A 20 -35.99 17.41 -7.08
N ILE A 21 -35.32 16.91 -6.03
CA ILE A 21 -35.89 16.79 -4.67
C ILE A 21 -34.77 17.06 -3.65
N PHE A 22 -34.21 18.27 -3.65
CA PHE A 22 -33.30 18.74 -2.60
C PHE A 22 -33.88 19.99 -1.95
N THR A 23 -35.02 19.83 -1.31
CA THR A 23 -35.57 20.79 -0.35
C THR A 23 -36.38 19.99 0.67
N TYR A 24 -35.98 20.04 1.94
CA TYR A 24 -36.63 19.41 3.10
C TYR A 24 -36.58 17.88 3.20
N ALA A 25 -35.47 17.34 3.70
CA ALA A 25 -35.46 16.25 4.70
C ALA A 25 -34.04 16.04 5.25
N GLY A 26 -33.70 16.75 6.32
CA GLY A 26 -32.60 16.38 7.20
C GLY A 26 -32.98 15.15 8.02
N ARG A 27 -32.94 13.96 7.40
CA ARG A 27 -32.95 12.68 8.11
C ARG A 27 -31.60 12.02 7.81
N GLY A 28 -30.78 11.82 8.83
CA GLY A 28 -29.43 11.25 8.69
C GLY A 28 -29.45 9.86 8.07
N ARG A 29 -30.48 9.04 8.35
CA ARG A 29 -30.69 7.76 7.68
C ARG A 29 -31.14 7.93 6.21
N PRO A 30 -30.49 7.24 5.26
CA PRO A 30 -30.97 7.19 3.89
C PRO A 30 -32.34 6.49 3.81
N SER A 31 -33.16 6.84 2.81
CA SER A 31 -34.35 6.05 2.47
C SER A 31 -33.93 4.63 2.06
N GLU A 32 -34.76 3.63 2.33
CA GLU A 32 -34.51 2.23 1.95
C GLU A 32 -34.13 2.08 0.47
N GLN A 33 -34.82 2.78 -0.44
CA GLN A 33 -34.49 2.77 -1.87
C GLN A 33 -33.04 3.20 -2.14
N ARG A 34 -32.57 4.28 -1.51
CA ARG A 34 -31.20 4.77 -1.65
C ARG A 34 -30.18 3.81 -1.06
N ALA A 35 -30.49 3.18 0.08
CA ALA A 35 -29.65 2.16 0.69
C ALA A 35 -29.50 0.94 -0.23
N ARG A 36 -30.62 0.43 -0.78
CA ARG A 36 -30.63 -0.66 -1.76
C ARG A 36 -29.88 -0.32 -3.06
N CYS A 37 -29.96 0.94 -3.52
CA CYS A 37 -29.19 1.40 -4.67
C CYS A 37 -27.68 1.42 -4.38
N ALA A 38 -27.25 1.90 -3.21
CA ALA A 38 -25.84 1.90 -2.82
C ALA A 38 -25.28 0.47 -2.69
N PHE A 39 -26.07 -0.44 -2.11
CA PHE A 39 -25.75 -1.87 -2.08
C PHE A 39 -25.60 -2.45 -3.49
N ALA A 40 -26.58 -2.22 -4.37
CA ALA A 40 -26.54 -2.70 -5.75
C ALA A 40 -25.33 -2.14 -6.52
N GLN A 41 -25.00 -0.86 -6.31
CA GLN A 41 -23.83 -0.23 -6.92
C GLN A 41 -22.53 -0.94 -6.52
N GLY A 42 -22.37 -1.27 -5.23
CA GLY A 42 -21.25 -2.06 -4.72
C GLY A 42 -21.20 -3.44 -5.36
N TYR A 43 -22.32 -4.18 -5.30
CA TYR A 43 -22.43 -5.52 -5.87
C TYR A 43 -22.05 -5.55 -7.36
N GLN A 44 -22.68 -4.70 -8.16
CA GLN A 44 -22.47 -4.66 -9.61
C GLN A 44 -21.05 -4.24 -9.99
N THR A 45 -20.44 -3.30 -9.25
CA THR A 45 -19.05 -2.89 -9.50
C THR A 45 -18.09 -4.05 -9.33
N TRP A 46 -18.19 -4.77 -8.21
CA TRP A 46 -17.27 -5.86 -7.89
C TRP A 46 -17.57 -7.14 -8.70
N SER A 47 -18.83 -7.39 -9.04
CA SER A 47 -19.20 -8.48 -9.95
C SER A 47 -18.67 -8.25 -11.37
N ALA A 48 -18.80 -7.03 -11.90
CA ALA A 48 -18.23 -6.67 -13.19
C ALA A 48 -16.71 -6.85 -13.22
N LEU A 49 -16.01 -6.48 -12.14
CA LEU A 49 -14.57 -6.72 -12.01
C LEU A 49 -14.22 -8.21 -11.97
N HIS A 50 -15.01 -9.03 -11.26
CA HIS A 50 -14.84 -10.48 -11.22
C HIS A 50 -15.00 -11.12 -12.60
N ARG A 51 -16.05 -10.75 -13.34
CA ARG A 51 -16.28 -11.23 -14.71
C ARG A 51 -15.11 -10.88 -15.62
N LEU A 52 -14.70 -9.61 -15.65
CA LEU A 52 -13.56 -9.15 -16.46
C LEU A 52 -12.23 -9.80 -16.04
N SER A 53 -12.04 -10.09 -14.74
CA SER A 53 -10.84 -10.78 -14.26
C SER A 53 -10.73 -12.22 -14.74
N SER A 54 -11.86 -12.86 -15.07
CA SER A 54 -11.91 -14.24 -15.56
C SER A 54 -11.54 -14.37 -17.04
N GLU A 55 -11.60 -13.27 -17.79
CA GLU A 55 -11.39 -13.24 -19.26
C GLU A 55 -9.92 -12.98 -19.66
N GLU A 56 -9.11 -12.38 -18.79
CA GLU A 56 -7.75 -11.88 -19.12
C GLU A 56 -6.68 -12.49 -18.21
N THR A 57 -5.75 -13.26 -18.79
CA THR A 57 -4.82 -14.11 -18.03
C THR A 57 -3.50 -13.45 -17.64
N ASP A 58 -3.12 -12.31 -18.23
CA ASP A 58 -1.78 -11.72 -18.09
C ASP A 58 -1.71 -10.38 -17.33
N LEU A 59 -2.83 -9.89 -16.79
CA LEU A 59 -2.91 -8.59 -16.09
C LEU A 59 -1.87 -8.42 -14.95
N TRP A 60 -1.59 -9.51 -14.22
CA TRP A 60 -0.60 -9.51 -13.14
C TRP A 60 0.84 -9.42 -13.64
N ARG A 61 1.15 -9.88 -14.86
CA ARG A 61 2.47 -9.70 -15.48
C ARG A 61 2.71 -8.24 -15.81
N ASP A 62 1.75 -7.59 -16.48
CA ASP A 62 1.83 -6.17 -16.80
C ASP A 62 2.02 -5.33 -15.53
N CYS A 63 1.30 -5.69 -14.48
CA CYS A 63 1.43 -5.08 -13.17
C CYS A 63 2.83 -5.24 -12.55
N LEU A 64 3.46 -6.41 -12.69
CA LEU A 64 4.84 -6.66 -12.24
C LEU A 64 5.85 -5.86 -13.06
N GLN A 65 5.70 -5.85 -14.38
CA GLN A 65 6.57 -5.11 -15.28
C GLN A 65 6.59 -3.61 -14.96
N ARG A 66 5.46 -3.06 -14.51
CA ARG A 66 5.36 -1.66 -14.05
C ARG A 66 6.24 -1.33 -12.85
N LEU A 67 6.66 -2.29 -12.00
CA LEU A 67 7.59 -2.02 -10.89
C LEU A 67 8.87 -1.29 -11.35
N ARG A 68 9.31 -1.54 -12.58
CA ARG A 68 10.51 -0.94 -13.17
C ARG A 68 10.39 0.55 -13.44
N THR A 69 9.16 1.08 -13.53
CA THR A 69 8.88 2.47 -13.89
C THR A 69 7.79 3.10 -13.03
N ALA A 70 7.29 2.40 -12.01
CA ALA A 70 6.19 2.84 -11.18
C ALA A 70 6.52 4.14 -10.46
N PHE A 71 5.56 5.07 -10.46
CA PHE A 71 5.59 6.30 -9.68
C PHE A 71 6.85 7.15 -9.92
N PRO A 72 7.01 7.70 -11.14
CA PRO A 72 8.22 8.45 -11.51
C PRO A 72 8.46 9.71 -10.65
N ASP A 73 7.42 10.25 -10.02
CA ASP A 73 7.52 11.43 -9.14
C ASP A 73 7.62 11.06 -7.65
N HIS A 74 7.63 9.77 -7.30
CA HIS A 74 7.77 9.32 -5.92
C HIS A 74 9.15 9.70 -5.35
N PRO A 75 9.22 10.23 -4.11
CA PRO A 75 10.47 10.66 -3.53
C PRO A 75 11.38 9.48 -3.17
N ARG A 76 12.67 9.78 -3.09
CA ARG A 76 13.75 8.87 -2.68
C ARG A 76 14.51 9.44 -1.48
N LEU A 77 14.90 8.58 -0.54
CA LEU A 77 15.75 8.96 0.58
C LEU A 77 17.11 9.53 0.10
N PRO A 78 17.51 10.74 0.52
CA PRO A 78 18.86 11.26 0.28
C PRO A 78 19.93 10.47 1.07
N GLN A 79 21.16 10.39 0.57
CA GLN A 79 22.30 9.68 1.20
C GLN A 79 22.71 10.21 2.59
N ASN A 80 22.23 11.39 2.98
CA ASN A 80 22.50 12.05 4.26
C ASN A 80 21.23 12.37 5.04
N VAL A 81 20.15 11.61 4.80
CA VAL A 81 18.85 11.88 5.42
C VAL A 81 18.92 11.82 6.95
N LYS A 82 18.26 12.76 7.63
CA LYS A 82 18.26 12.82 9.09
C LYS A 82 17.25 11.84 9.67
N ALA A 83 17.76 10.76 10.25
CA ALA A 83 16.97 9.86 11.07
C ALA A 83 16.80 10.43 12.50
N ASP A 84 15.55 10.55 12.95
CA ASP A 84 15.17 10.71 14.34
C ASP A 84 15.35 9.37 15.07
N LYS A 85 16.31 9.38 16.00
CA LYS A 85 16.77 8.23 16.78
C LYS A 85 16.40 8.37 18.27
N ASN A 86 15.44 9.25 18.59
CA ASN A 86 15.00 9.50 19.97
C ASN A 86 14.14 8.36 20.53
N PHE A 87 13.47 7.60 19.67
CA PHE A 87 12.56 6.55 20.13
C PHE A 87 13.31 5.27 20.48
N ARG A 88 12.79 4.56 21.48
CA ARG A 88 13.38 3.31 21.98
C ARG A 88 13.24 2.18 20.96
N ASN A 89 12.12 2.14 20.25
CA ASN A 89 11.70 0.99 19.45
C ASN A 89 11.72 1.20 17.93
N VAL A 90 12.00 2.43 17.47
CA VAL A 90 11.91 2.80 16.06
C VAL A 90 12.87 3.94 15.76
N ALA A 91 13.36 4.01 14.51
CA ALA A 91 13.94 5.24 13.97
C ALA A 91 13.05 5.76 12.83
N LEU A 92 12.79 7.07 12.84
CA LEU A 92 11.91 7.72 11.88
C LEU A 92 12.69 8.69 11.02
N VAL A 93 12.31 8.84 9.76
CA VAL A 93 12.70 10.00 8.96
C VAL A 93 11.47 10.89 8.81
N LYS A 94 11.66 12.19 9.04
CA LYS A 94 10.62 13.21 8.86
C LYS A 94 10.89 13.97 7.56
N ALA A 95 9.82 14.18 6.80
CA ALA A 95 9.81 15.05 5.64
C ALA A 95 8.64 16.02 5.72
N THR A 96 8.71 17.10 4.95
CA THR A 96 7.63 18.08 4.87
C THR A 96 7.06 18.08 3.47
N THR A 97 5.79 17.72 3.30
CA THR A 97 5.08 17.91 2.03
C THR A 97 4.67 19.37 1.90
N THR A 98 4.57 19.86 0.67
CA THR A 98 4.08 21.20 0.37
C THR A 98 2.99 21.10 -0.67
N TRP A 99 1.86 21.73 -0.37
CA TRP A 99 0.64 21.67 -1.16
C TRP A 99 0.26 23.05 -1.66
N LEU A 100 -0.27 23.12 -2.87
CA LEU A 100 -0.86 24.33 -3.44
C LEU A 100 -2.36 24.14 -3.50
N ALA A 101 -3.12 25.11 -3.00
CA ALA A 101 -4.58 25.09 -3.00
C ALA A 101 -5.21 25.82 -4.21
N ALA A 102 -4.50 26.80 -4.77
CA ALA A 102 -4.91 27.58 -5.94
C ALA A 102 -3.76 27.72 -6.94
N ASN A 103 -4.06 28.09 -8.18
CA ASN A 103 -3.05 28.35 -9.22
C ASN A 103 -2.17 29.55 -8.91
N GLU A 104 -2.75 30.60 -8.33
CA GLU A 104 -2.05 31.80 -7.90
C GLU A 104 -1.78 31.73 -6.39
N VAL A 105 -0.50 31.87 -6.02
CA VAL A 105 -0.01 31.71 -4.64
C VAL A 105 -0.56 32.80 -3.71
N ASP A 106 -0.86 33.97 -4.27
CA ASP A 106 -1.35 35.15 -3.52
C ASP A 106 -2.83 35.02 -3.14
N HIS A 107 -3.55 34.09 -3.77
CA HIS A 107 -4.99 33.90 -3.56
C HIS A 107 -5.29 32.95 -2.40
N LEU A 108 -4.57 31.82 -2.33
CA LEU A 108 -4.69 30.88 -1.22
C LEU A 108 -3.29 30.30 -0.94
N PRO A 109 -2.70 30.56 0.24
CA PRO A 109 -1.30 30.28 0.48
C PRO A 109 -1.01 28.77 0.49
N PRO A 110 0.20 28.36 0.07
CA PRO A 110 0.65 26.98 0.21
C PRO A 110 0.73 26.57 1.68
N PHE A 111 0.26 25.37 2.00
CA PHE A 111 0.40 24.78 3.32
C PHE A 111 1.34 23.56 3.30
N LYS A 112 1.68 23.07 4.50
CA LYS A 112 2.72 22.04 4.70
C LYS A 112 2.28 21.02 5.73
N ASP A 113 2.41 19.74 5.39
CA ASP A 113 2.21 18.65 6.35
C ASP A 113 3.53 17.92 6.65
N GLU A 114 3.57 17.25 7.80
CA GLU A 114 4.67 16.35 8.13
C GLU A 114 4.36 14.92 7.64
N SER A 115 5.28 14.33 6.89
CA SER A 115 5.27 12.90 6.56
C SER A 115 6.35 12.17 7.33
N THR A 116 6.05 10.96 7.79
CA THR A 116 6.97 10.14 8.58
C THR A 116 7.21 8.78 7.94
N PHE A 117 8.46 8.35 7.94
CA PHE A 117 8.91 7.09 7.33
C PHE A 117 9.62 6.24 8.39
N HIS A 118 9.24 4.98 8.52
CA HIS A 118 9.82 4.07 9.50
C HIS A 118 11.06 3.42 8.91
N VAL A 119 12.24 3.90 9.30
CA VAL A 119 13.52 3.49 8.70
C VAL A 119 14.32 2.52 9.56
N ALA A 120 13.92 2.21 10.79
CA ALA A 120 14.48 1.12 11.57
C ALA A 120 13.54 0.69 12.71
N TRP A 121 13.67 -0.54 13.19
CA TRP A 121 12.81 -1.13 14.23
C TRP A 121 13.59 -1.89 15.30
N ASP A 122 13.04 -2.03 16.50
CA ASP A 122 13.66 -2.75 17.62
C ASP A 122 13.91 -4.24 17.40
N LYS A 123 13.14 -4.86 16.50
CA LYS A 123 13.17 -6.29 16.23
C LYS A 123 12.93 -6.56 14.75
N PRO A 124 13.62 -7.56 14.16
CA PRO A 124 13.32 -8.04 12.82
C PRO A 124 11.88 -8.54 12.68
N THR A 125 11.36 -8.58 11.46
CA THR A 125 10.08 -9.22 11.14
C THR A 125 10.25 -10.73 11.22
N LYS A 126 9.36 -11.40 11.95
CA LYS A 126 9.40 -12.87 12.04
C LYS A 126 8.90 -13.47 10.73
N MET A 127 9.68 -14.38 10.15
CA MET A 127 9.29 -15.17 8.98
C MET A 127 9.36 -16.66 9.31
N ILE A 128 8.30 -17.39 9.04
CA ILE A 128 8.15 -18.81 9.36
C ILE A 128 8.01 -19.58 8.06
N LEU A 129 8.87 -20.58 7.84
CA LEU A 129 8.67 -21.59 6.81
C LEU A 129 7.87 -22.74 7.41
N THR A 130 6.64 -22.93 6.91
CA THR A 130 5.71 -23.95 7.40
C THR A 130 5.54 -25.10 6.41
N ALA A 131 5.47 -26.32 6.94
CA ALA A 131 5.29 -27.53 6.15
C ALA A 131 3.82 -27.82 5.84
N ASP A 132 2.89 -27.21 6.57
CA ASP A 132 1.46 -27.33 6.33
C ASP A 132 0.96 -26.05 5.66
N GLY A 133 0.45 -26.19 4.43
CA GLY A 133 -0.14 -25.08 3.69
C GLY A 133 -1.29 -24.39 4.44
N ARG A 134 -1.96 -25.07 5.39
CA ARG A 134 -3.01 -24.48 6.24
C ARG A 134 -2.49 -23.50 7.28
N HIS A 135 -1.22 -23.58 7.64
CA HIS A 135 -0.56 -22.67 8.57
C HIS A 135 0.11 -21.49 7.84
N SER A 136 0.11 -21.51 6.50
CA SER A 136 0.59 -20.39 5.71
C SER A 136 -0.46 -19.29 5.69
N SER A 137 -0.10 -18.10 6.16
CA SER A 137 -0.91 -16.89 5.96
C SER A 137 -0.67 -16.29 4.57
N ALA A 138 0.48 -16.60 3.96
CA ALA A 138 0.79 -16.22 2.60
C ALA A 138 -0.02 -17.04 1.61
N THR A 139 -0.65 -16.35 0.67
CA THR A 139 -1.15 -17.00 -0.54
C THR A 139 -0.16 -16.78 -1.65
N LEU A 140 0.68 -17.78 -1.91
CA LEU A 140 1.49 -17.77 -3.13
C LEU A 140 0.56 -17.97 -4.32
N PRO A 141 0.44 -17.00 -5.23
CA PRO A 141 -0.51 -17.11 -6.32
C PRO A 141 -0.17 -18.32 -7.20
N ASP A 142 -1.14 -19.21 -7.41
CA ASP A 142 -1.01 -20.40 -8.27
C ASP A 142 -0.57 -20.05 -9.71
N ILE A 143 -0.73 -18.78 -10.10
CA ILE A 143 -0.32 -18.21 -11.39
C ILE A 143 1.18 -18.41 -11.69
N PHE A 144 2.03 -18.55 -10.67
CA PHE A 144 3.46 -18.82 -10.83
C PHE A 144 3.78 -20.32 -10.92
N GLY A 145 2.77 -21.18 -10.88
CA GLY A 145 2.88 -22.63 -11.07
C GLY A 145 3.96 -23.27 -10.20
N LYS A 146 4.98 -23.86 -10.86
CA LYS A 146 6.09 -24.52 -10.16
C LYS A 146 7.08 -23.53 -9.53
N HIS A 147 7.27 -22.36 -10.15
CA HIS A 147 8.27 -21.37 -9.74
C HIS A 147 7.90 -20.59 -8.48
N SER A 148 6.62 -20.60 -8.07
CA SER A 148 6.16 -20.04 -6.77
C SER A 148 6.97 -20.55 -5.58
N ARG A 149 7.49 -21.79 -5.68
CA ARG A 149 8.30 -22.44 -4.65
C ARG A 149 9.63 -21.74 -4.37
N HIS A 150 10.15 -20.91 -5.30
CA HIS A 150 11.38 -20.15 -5.06
C HIS A 150 11.14 -18.83 -4.32
N ILE A 151 9.89 -18.37 -4.21
CA ILE A 151 9.56 -17.08 -3.58
C ILE A 151 10.13 -16.96 -2.17
N PRO A 152 10.04 -17.96 -1.26
CA PRO A 152 10.62 -17.84 0.08
C PRO A 152 12.13 -17.58 0.08
N VAL A 153 12.87 -18.21 -0.84
CA VAL A 153 14.33 -18.04 -0.99
C VAL A 153 14.66 -16.67 -1.57
N LEU A 154 13.96 -16.27 -2.65
CA LEU A 154 14.15 -14.98 -3.30
C LEU A 154 13.76 -13.81 -2.38
N LEU A 155 12.76 -14.01 -1.52
CA LEU A 155 12.32 -13.01 -0.54
C LEU A 155 13.42 -12.71 0.49
N GLN A 156 14.18 -13.72 0.95
CA GLN A 156 15.35 -13.51 1.81
C GLN A 156 16.44 -12.70 1.10
N ALA A 157 16.70 -13.03 -0.16
CA ALA A 157 17.68 -12.30 -0.97
C ALA A 157 17.29 -10.83 -1.16
N TRP A 158 16.03 -10.57 -1.52
CA TRP A 158 15.53 -9.21 -1.67
C TRP A 158 15.54 -8.42 -0.36
N ALA A 159 15.19 -9.06 0.76
CA ALA A 159 15.27 -8.46 2.08
C ALA A 159 16.70 -8.02 2.44
N TYR A 160 17.71 -8.85 2.12
CA TYR A 160 19.11 -8.50 2.26
C TYR A 160 19.50 -7.33 1.35
N ILE A 161 19.15 -7.37 0.05
CA ILE A 161 19.50 -6.33 -0.93
C ILE A 161 18.89 -4.97 -0.54
N LEU A 162 17.61 -4.95 -0.12
CA LEU A 162 16.95 -3.74 0.39
C LEU A 162 17.64 -3.22 1.65
N SER A 163 18.02 -4.11 2.57
CA SER A 163 18.76 -3.76 3.78
C SER A 163 20.17 -3.22 3.49
N ALA A 164 20.86 -3.77 2.48
CA ALA A 164 22.17 -3.31 2.05
C ALA A 164 22.08 -1.91 1.47
N ARG A 165 21.13 -1.66 0.57
CA ARG A 165 20.91 -0.33 0.01
C ARG A 165 20.49 0.69 1.07
N TRP A 166 19.68 0.28 2.04
CA TRP A 166 19.34 1.12 3.19
C TRP A 166 20.57 1.52 4.01
N ALA A 167 21.51 0.60 4.22
CA ALA A 167 22.75 0.90 4.94
C ALA A 167 23.63 1.91 4.19
N GLU A 168 23.59 1.94 2.86
CA GLU A 168 24.25 2.96 2.04
C GLU A 168 23.59 4.34 2.14
N LEU A 169 22.26 4.39 2.33
CA LEU A 169 21.47 5.63 2.30
C LEU A 169 21.31 6.28 3.67
N VAL A 170 21.30 5.51 4.77
CA VAL A 170 20.96 6.01 6.10
C VAL A 170 22.20 6.16 6.98
N PRO A 171 22.54 7.38 7.43
CA PRO A 171 23.72 7.61 8.26
C PRO A 171 23.77 6.81 9.57
N GLY A 172 24.87 6.11 9.78
CA GLY A 172 25.12 5.25 10.95
C GLY A 172 24.39 3.92 10.90
N ALA A 173 23.85 3.54 9.75
CA ALA A 173 23.44 2.17 9.46
C ALA A 173 24.64 1.36 8.96
N HIS A 174 24.64 0.08 9.29
CA HIS A 174 25.70 -0.85 8.97
C HIS A 174 25.12 -2.21 8.57
N LEU A 175 25.79 -2.90 7.65
CA LEU A 175 25.48 -4.25 7.24
C LEU A 175 26.64 -5.15 7.63
N PHE A 176 26.33 -6.23 8.33
CA PHE A 176 27.30 -7.24 8.75
C PHE A 176 26.84 -8.63 8.33
N ARG A 177 27.79 -9.46 7.93
CA ARG A 177 27.61 -10.90 7.81
C ARG A 177 28.33 -11.58 8.97
N HIS A 178 27.72 -12.61 9.52
CA HIS A 178 28.35 -13.45 10.53
C HIS A 178 29.01 -14.64 9.85
N ASP A 179 30.21 -15.00 10.32
CA ASP A 179 30.89 -16.20 9.85
C ASP A 179 30.12 -17.43 10.33
N ILE A 180 29.40 -18.06 9.40
CA ILE A 180 28.79 -19.36 9.64
C ILE A 180 29.77 -20.37 9.07
N SER A 181 30.59 -20.93 9.95
CA SER A 181 31.50 -22.00 9.57
C SER A 181 30.69 -23.11 8.88
N LEU A 182 31.04 -23.39 7.62
CA LEU A 182 30.63 -24.61 6.90
C LEU A 182 31.36 -25.83 7.50
N SER A 183 31.41 -25.96 8.83
CA SER A 183 32.01 -27.11 9.48
C SER A 183 31.05 -28.30 9.33
N ASN A 184 31.32 -29.11 8.31
CA ASN A 184 30.76 -30.44 8.06
C ASN A 184 29.23 -30.54 8.15
N GLY A 185 28.54 -30.16 7.08
CA GLY A 185 27.38 -30.91 6.56
C GLY A 185 26.20 -31.20 7.49
N ASN A 186 26.04 -30.50 8.61
CA ASN A 186 24.91 -30.67 9.53
C ASN A 186 24.69 -29.37 10.33
N THR A 187 24.03 -28.39 9.72
CA THR A 187 23.24 -27.40 10.46
C THR A 187 22.00 -28.09 11.03
N SER A 188 22.20 -29.02 11.96
CA SER A 188 21.15 -29.73 12.68
C SER A 188 21.29 -29.43 14.16
N ARG A 189 20.50 -28.48 14.66
CA ARG A 189 20.08 -28.53 16.05
C ARG A 189 19.14 -29.73 16.17
N SER A 190 19.43 -30.63 17.11
CA SER A 190 18.67 -31.86 17.37
C SER A 190 17.16 -31.58 17.37
N PRO A 191 16.34 -32.40 16.69
CA PRO A 191 14.90 -32.15 16.60
C PRO A 191 14.28 -32.16 18.00
N PRO A 192 13.22 -31.37 18.26
CA PRO A 192 12.28 -31.74 19.31
C PRO A 192 11.84 -33.18 19.01
N LYS A 193 11.87 -34.05 20.01
CA LYS A 193 11.77 -35.53 19.91
C LYS A 193 10.48 -36.09 19.27
N HIS A 194 9.74 -35.33 18.46
CA HIS A 194 8.44 -35.73 17.93
C HIS A 194 8.12 -35.44 16.45
N ASN A 195 9.00 -34.90 15.60
CA ASN A 195 8.67 -34.77 14.16
C ASN A 195 9.71 -35.40 13.22
N SER A 196 9.31 -36.51 12.62
CA SER A 196 10.02 -37.31 11.61
C SER A 196 9.91 -36.73 10.19
N LYS A 197 10.17 -35.43 9.99
CA LYS A 197 10.11 -34.81 8.65
C LYS A 197 11.52 -34.68 8.06
N SER A 198 11.70 -35.18 6.83
CA SER A 198 12.96 -35.11 6.09
C SER A 198 13.44 -33.66 5.94
N PRO A 199 14.76 -33.40 6.05
CA PRO A 199 15.29 -32.06 5.88
C PRO A 199 15.05 -31.55 4.45
N MET A 200 14.77 -30.26 4.34
CA MET A 200 14.55 -29.57 3.08
C MET A 200 15.91 -29.19 2.48
N THR A 201 16.18 -29.56 1.23
CA THR A 201 17.43 -29.21 0.55
C THR A 201 17.22 -28.11 -0.50
N ILE A 202 17.94 -27.00 -0.36
CA ILE A 202 18.03 -25.92 -1.35
C ILE A 202 19.32 -26.14 -2.14
N ASN A 203 19.21 -26.51 -3.41
CA ASN A 203 20.37 -26.53 -4.31
C ASN A 203 20.64 -25.12 -4.82
N LEU A 204 21.90 -24.69 -4.78
CA LEU A 204 22.34 -23.41 -5.34
C LEU A 204 22.96 -23.58 -6.73
N GLY A 205 23.25 -24.81 -7.16
CA GLY A 205 24.03 -25.12 -8.35
C GLY A 205 25.53 -24.96 -8.13
N ALA A 206 26.27 -24.84 -9.23
CA ALA A 206 27.70 -24.56 -9.22
C ALA A 206 27.91 -23.05 -9.10
N VAL A 207 28.13 -22.57 -7.87
CA VAL A 207 28.29 -21.15 -7.55
C VAL A 207 29.68 -20.83 -7.00
N SER A 208 30.08 -19.56 -7.06
CA SER A 208 31.32 -19.09 -6.43
C SER A 208 31.31 -19.28 -4.90
N GLU A 209 32.49 -19.33 -4.27
CA GLU A 209 32.61 -19.41 -2.81
C GLU A 209 31.91 -18.22 -2.11
N GLY A 210 32.05 -17.02 -2.66
CA GLY A 210 31.37 -15.82 -2.14
C GLY A 210 29.85 -15.92 -2.21
N ALA A 211 29.31 -16.45 -3.30
CA ALA A 211 27.88 -16.71 -3.45
C ALA A 211 27.39 -17.79 -2.46
N ALA A 212 28.15 -18.87 -2.30
CA ALA A 212 27.85 -19.93 -1.34
C ALA A 212 27.77 -19.40 0.10
N GLN A 213 28.76 -18.61 0.51
CA GLN A 213 28.79 -17.98 1.85
C GLN A 213 27.63 -17.00 2.03
N TRP A 214 27.30 -16.21 0.99
CA TRP A 214 26.17 -15.28 1.02
C TRP A 214 24.84 -16.02 1.22
N TRP A 215 24.53 -17.01 0.37
CA TRP A 215 23.31 -17.80 0.50
C TRP A 215 23.23 -18.54 1.84
N THR A 216 24.36 -19.05 2.35
CA THR A 216 24.43 -19.68 3.68
C THR A 216 24.06 -18.70 4.79
N ALA A 217 24.56 -17.46 4.72
CA ALA A 217 24.20 -16.42 5.67
C ALA A 217 22.70 -16.06 5.62
N LEU A 218 22.13 -15.97 4.41
CA LEU A 218 20.73 -15.58 4.19
C LEU A 218 19.74 -16.63 4.67
N LEU A 219 20.05 -17.91 4.44
CA LEU A 219 19.14 -19.03 4.70
C LEU A 219 19.37 -19.67 6.09
N SER A 220 20.34 -19.16 6.85
CA SER A 220 20.58 -19.62 8.22
C SER A 220 19.49 -19.14 9.18
N VAL A 221 18.96 -20.08 9.96
CA VAL A 221 18.02 -19.83 11.06
C VAL A 221 18.68 -19.02 12.20
N GLU A 222 20.01 -19.04 12.30
CA GLU A 222 20.75 -18.38 13.40
C GLU A 222 21.14 -16.92 13.10
N ARG A 223 20.44 -16.26 12.16
CA ARG A 223 20.71 -14.87 11.73
C ARG A 223 22.15 -14.71 11.21
N GLY A 224 22.44 -15.29 10.05
CA GLY A 224 23.76 -15.20 9.40
C GLY A 224 24.15 -13.80 8.90
N TRP A 225 23.24 -12.84 8.97
CA TRP A 225 23.51 -11.44 8.66
C TRP A 225 22.67 -10.51 9.53
N SER A 226 23.10 -9.26 9.62
CA SER A 226 22.43 -8.22 10.41
C SER A 226 22.62 -6.86 9.75
N ALA A 227 21.53 -6.12 9.56
CA ALA A 227 21.55 -4.73 9.10
C ALA A 227 20.99 -3.84 10.19
N THR A 228 21.82 -3.00 10.80
CA THR A 228 21.49 -2.32 12.05
C THR A 228 21.98 -0.88 12.12
N MET A 229 21.37 -0.10 13.01
CA MET A 229 21.87 1.20 13.47
C MET A 229 21.65 1.32 14.98
N SER A 230 22.39 2.21 15.63
CA SER A 230 22.14 2.53 17.04
C SER A 230 21.18 3.70 17.18
N ASN A 231 20.25 3.62 18.14
CA ASN A 231 19.49 4.78 18.59
C ASN A 231 20.33 5.68 19.53
N LYS A 232 19.78 6.79 20.02
CA LYS A 232 20.52 7.70 20.93
C LYS A 232 20.93 7.07 22.26
N GLU A 233 20.21 6.05 22.73
CA GLU A 233 20.52 5.29 23.94
C GLU A 233 21.53 4.16 23.69
N GLY A 234 22.05 4.02 22.46
CA GLY A 234 22.96 2.93 22.07
C GLY A 234 22.27 1.59 21.82
N ARG A 235 20.93 1.53 21.83
CA ARG A 235 20.19 0.30 21.51
C ARG A 235 20.27 0.00 20.02
N CYS A 236 20.38 -1.28 19.71
CA CYS A 236 20.38 -1.78 18.35
C CYS A 236 18.96 -1.71 17.75
N LEU A 237 18.84 -1.05 16.60
CA LEU A 237 17.66 -1.06 15.73
C LEU A 237 18.04 -1.76 14.42
N HIS A 238 17.09 -2.44 13.81
CA HIS A 238 17.23 -3.25 12.62
C HIS A 238 16.61 -2.56 11.41
N SER A 239 17.16 -2.83 10.23
CA SER A 239 16.59 -2.42 8.95
C SER A 239 15.12 -2.86 8.83
N PRO A 240 14.23 -2.09 8.16
CA PRO A 240 12.83 -2.46 7.97
C PRO A 240 12.61 -3.83 7.30
N TRP A 241 13.60 -4.30 6.52
CA TRP A 241 13.57 -5.60 5.85
C TRP A 241 14.38 -6.67 6.58
N SER A 242 14.87 -6.42 7.79
CA SER A 242 15.50 -7.48 8.58
C SER A 242 14.48 -8.56 8.93
N ILE A 243 14.84 -9.81 8.67
CA ILE A 243 14.01 -10.99 8.92
C ILE A 243 14.63 -11.85 10.02
N SER A 244 13.79 -12.38 10.91
CA SER A 244 14.14 -13.48 11.79
C SER A 244 13.51 -14.75 11.20
N LEU A 245 14.31 -15.56 10.52
CA LEU A 245 13.86 -16.79 9.86
C LEU A 245 13.70 -17.91 10.89
N GLU A 246 12.52 -18.52 10.91
CA GLU A 246 12.21 -19.76 11.61
C GLU A 246 11.71 -20.78 10.61
N SER A 247 12.00 -22.07 10.82
CA SER A 247 11.56 -23.13 9.94
C SER A 247 11.10 -24.33 10.76
N GLU A 248 9.96 -24.92 10.37
CA GLU A 248 9.45 -26.15 10.96
C GLU A 248 10.25 -27.39 10.56
N ILE A 249 11.00 -27.30 9.46
CA ILE A 249 11.84 -28.38 8.91
C ILE A 249 13.29 -27.88 8.81
N PRO A 250 14.32 -28.71 9.10
CA PRO A 250 15.71 -28.33 8.88
C PRO A 250 15.99 -27.95 7.42
N ILE A 251 16.73 -26.86 7.21
CA ILE A 251 17.15 -26.40 5.87
C ILE A 251 18.60 -26.84 5.65
N LEU A 252 18.84 -27.54 4.54
CA LEU A 252 20.15 -27.94 4.05
C LEU A 252 20.46 -27.21 2.75
N ILE A 253 21.70 -26.77 2.59
CA ILE A 253 22.18 -26.11 1.37
C ILE A 253 23.07 -27.09 0.63
N SER A 254 22.75 -27.32 -0.66
CA SER A 254 23.54 -28.16 -1.56
C SER A 254 24.24 -27.28 -2.60
N ILE A 255 25.53 -27.55 -2.85
CA ILE A 255 26.37 -26.83 -3.80
C ILE A 255 27.06 -27.86 -4.71
N GLU A 256 26.99 -27.65 -6.02
CA GLU A 256 27.61 -28.55 -7.01
C GLU A 256 29.10 -28.22 -7.18
N GLY A 257 30.01 -29.08 -6.68
CA GLY A 257 31.46 -28.98 -6.90
C GLY A 257 32.32 -29.18 -5.64
N LYS A 258 33.61 -29.47 -5.81
CA LYS A 258 34.58 -29.52 -4.70
C LYS A 258 35.04 -28.10 -4.38
N SER A 259 34.60 -27.55 -3.25
CA SER A 259 35.18 -26.31 -2.72
C SER A 259 36.66 -26.54 -2.42
N THR A 260 37.53 -25.77 -3.06
CA THR A 260 38.96 -25.72 -2.74
C THR A 260 39.33 -24.27 -2.48
N ALA A 261 40.04 -24.08 -1.36
CA ALA A 261 40.46 -22.83 -0.72
C ALA A 261 39.45 -22.22 0.27
N SER A 262 40.01 -21.80 1.40
CA SER A 262 39.39 -21.00 2.45
C SER A 262 39.68 -19.54 2.12
N ALA A 263 38.65 -18.78 1.75
CA ALA A 263 38.76 -17.33 1.68
C ALA A 263 38.62 -16.68 3.06
N SER A 264 39.26 -15.52 3.23
CA SER A 264 39.30 -14.74 4.48
C SER A 264 37.94 -14.13 4.85
N ALA A 265 37.65 -14.15 6.15
CA ALA A 265 36.35 -13.91 6.80
C ALA A 265 35.77 -12.47 6.80
N ASP A 266 36.32 -11.53 6.02
CA ASP A 266 36.01 -10.08 6.19
C ASP A 266 35.40 -9.37 4.97
N VAL A 267 35.06 -10.09 3.89
CA VAL A 267 34.52 -9.44 2.68
C VAL A 267 33.01 -9.21 2.84
N SER A 268 32.64 -7.98 3.22
CA SER A 268 31.26 -7.50 3.10
C SER A 268 30.83 -7.56 1.63
N THR A 269 29.78 -8.33 1.32
CA THR A 269 29.23 -8.41 -0.03
C THR A 269 28.59 -7.09 -0.40
N THR A 270 29.10 -6.49 -1.46
CA THR A 270 28.58 -5.27 -2.04
C THR A 270 27.18 -5.49 -2.60
N LEU A 271 26.42 -4.40 -2.76
CA LEU A 271 25.08 -4.47 -3.37
C LEU A 271 25.14 -5.08 -4.79
N SER A 272 26.16 -4.75 -5.58
CA SER A 272 26.35 -5.29 -6.93
C SER A 272 26.59 -6.79 -6.95
N GLU A 273 27.38 -7.31 -6.00
CA GLU A 273 27.61 -8.75 -5.86
C GLU A 273 26.33 -9.46 -5.42
N ALA A 274 25.57 -8.91 -4.48
CA ALA A 274 24.29 -9.48 -4.05
C ALA A 274 23.28 -9.59 -5.21
N TYR A 275 23.19 -8.56 -6.06
CA TYR A 275 22.39 -8.63 -7.29
C TYR A 275 22.88 -9.71 -8.24
N SER A 276 24.19 -9.84 -8.42
CA SER A 276 24.78 -10.86 -9.29
C SER A 276 24.47 -12.27 -8.79
N TYR A 277 24.61 -12.53 -7.49
CA TYR A 277 24.31 -13.83 -6.89
C TYR A 277 22.83 -14.19 -6.97
N LEU A 278 21.94 -13.21 -6.80
CA LEU A 278 20.50 -13.42 -7.01
C LEU A 278 20.17 -13.74 -8.47
N ALA A 279 20.76 -13.01 -9.43
CA ALA A 279 20.55 -13.25 -10.86
C ALA A 279 21.09 -14.61 -11.30
N GLU A 280 22.24 -15.01 -10.79
CA GLU A 280 22.84 -16.34 -11.01
C GLU A 280 21.92 -17.45 -10.52
N TYR A 281 21.39 -17.33 -9.29
CA TYR A 281 20.40 -18.28 -8.75
C TYR A 281 19.17 -18.38 -9.67
N CYS A 282 18.58 -17.26 -10.07
CA CYS A 282 17.45 -17.27 -10.98
C CYS A 282 17.79 -17.94 -12.33
N SER A 283 18.99 -17.72 -12.86
CA SER A 283 19.45 -18.37 -14.10
C SER A 283 19.60 -19.90 -13.93
N VAL A 284 20.22 -20.35 -12.85
CA VAL A 284 20.41 -21.79 -12.53
C VAL A 284 19.05 -22.49 -12.44
N HIS A 285 18.08 -21.85 -11.80
CA HIS A 285 16.75 -22.41 -11.55
C HIS A 285 15.72 -22.10 -12.66
N ARG A 286 16.14 -21.42 -13.74
CA ARG A 286 15.24 -20.96 -14.82
C ARG A 286 14.02 -20.21 -14.27
N ILE A 287 14.24 -19.34 -13.30
CA ILE A 287 13.18 -18.53 -12.69
C ILE A 287 12.84 -17.41 -13.65
N ASP A 288 11.58 -17.36 -14.05
CA ASP A 288 11.06 -16.30 -14.90
C ASP A 288 11.12 -14.94 -14.19
N ASP A 289 11.25 -13.89 -15.01
CA ASP A 289 11.31 -12.50 -14.57
C ASP A 289 10.12 -12.10 -13.68
N ASP A 290 8.94 -12.68 -13.93
CA ASP A 290 7.75 -12.43 -13.14
C ASP A 290 7.90 -12.90 -11.68
N VAL A 291 8.51 -14.06 -11.44
CA VAL A 291 8.71 -14.58 -10.07
C VAL A 291 9.80 -13.79 -9.35
N TYR A 292 10.83 -13.35 -10.09
CA TYR A 292 11.85 -12.44 -9.58
C TYR A 292 11.24 -11.11 -9.10
N LEU A 293 10.38 -10.49 -9.90
CA LEU A 293 9.69 -9.24 -9.55
C LEU A 293 8.61 -9.43 -8.48
N ALA A 294 7.87 -10.54 -8.50
CA ALA A 294 6.88 -10.87 -7.48
C ALA A 294 7.53 -11.03 -6.10
N SER A 295 8.72 -11.63 -6.05
CA SER A 295 9.49 -11.76 -4.82
C SER A 295 9.96 -10.40 -4.29
N LEU A 296 10.31 -9.47 -5.19
CA LEU A 296 10.58 -8.07 -4.79
C LEU A 296 9.32 -7.40 -4.25
N ALA A 297 8.18 -7.54 -4.93
CA ALA A 297 6.91 -6.99 -4.46
C ALA A 297 6.56 -7.50 -3.05
N GLY A 298 6.77 -8.79 -2.79
CA GLY A 298 6.65 -9.37 -1.45
C GLY A 298 7.63 -8.75 -0.45
N ALA A 299 8.89 -8.53 -0.83
CA ALA A 299 9.90 -7.94 0.05
C ALA A 299 9.55 -6.50 0.44
N LEU A 300 8.99 -5.72 -0.50
CA LEU A 300 8.51 -4.36 -0.24
C LEU A 300 7.37 -4.31 0.79
N MET A 301 6.68 -5.42 1.05
CA MET A 301 5.61 -5.52 2.04
C MET A 301 6.08 -5.94 3.45
N ILE A 302 7.36 -6.30 3.61
CA ILE A 302 7.91 -6.69 4.93
C ILE A 302 7.71 -5.58 5.98
N PRO A 303 7.97 -4.29 5.70
CA PRO A 303 7.74 -3.23 6.68
C PRO A 303 6.27 -3.04 7.04
N ALA A 304 5.34 -3.27 6.10
CA ALA A 304 3.90 -3.22 6.37
C ALA A 304 3.47 -4.36 7.33
N SER A 305 4.01 -5.57 7.12
CA SER A 305 3.81 -6.69 8.05
C SER A 305 4.37 -6.39 9.45
N LYS A 306 5.56 -5.76 9.54
CA LYS A 306 6.13 -5.30 10.82
C LYS A 306 5.26 -4.26 11.50
N TYR A 307 4.76 -3.28 10.75
CA TYR A 307 3.89 -2.22 11.25
C TYR A 307 2.60 -2.78 11.85
N ASP A 308 2.06 -3.86 11.26
CA ASP A 308 0.91 -4.58 11.80
C ASP A 308 1.23 -5.52 12.98
N GLY A 309 2.50 -5.65 13.37
CA GLY A 309 2.95 -6.65 14.35
C GLY A 309 2.79 -8.10 13.87
N ARG A 310 2.66 -8.33 12.56
CA ARG A 310 2.41 -9.64 11.97
C ARG A 310 3.72 -10.39 11.68
N SER A 311 3.63 -11.72 11.78
CA SER A 311 4.64 -12.63 11.23
C SER A 311 4.25 -13.01 9.80
N ILE A 312 5.24 -13.31 8.97
CA ILE A 312 5.05 -13.79 7.59
C ILE A 312 5.22 -15.31 7.59
N ALA A 313 4.16 -16.07 7.27
CA ALA A 313 4.22 -17.53 7.21
C ALA A 313 4.12 -18.03 5.77
N LEU A 314 5.22 -18.57 5.25
CA LEU A 314 5.37 -19.06 3.88
C LEU A 314 5.50 -20.58 3.84
N PRO A 315 5.05 -21.26 2.77
CA PRO A 315 5.27 -22.69 2.65
C PRO A 315 6.76 -23.01 2.50
N VAL A 316 7.19 -24.14 3.06
CA VAL A 316 8.53 -24.69 2.85
C VAL A 316 8.69 -25.04 1.36
N PRO A 317 9.76 -24.62 0.68
CA PRO A 317 9.99 -25.07 -0.69
C PRO A 317 10.16 -26.60 -0.77
N ASP A 318 9.54 -27.24 -1.75
CA ASP A 318 9.43 -28.71 -1.81
C ASP A 318 10.79 -29.41 -2.10
N ALA A 319 11.08 -30.50 -1.38
CA ALA A 319 12.34 -31.25 -1.44
C ALA A 319 12.43 -32.27 -2.60
N HIS A 320 11.31 -32.68 -3.20
CA HIS A 320 11.27 -33.64 -4.34
C HIS A 320 11.75 -33.05 -5.68
N TRP A 321 12.34 -31.87 -5.63
CA TRP A 321 12.68 -31.00 -6.75
C TRP A 321 13.97 -31.43 -7.49
N VAL A 322 14.91 -32.11 -6.82
CA VAL A 322 16.21 -32.51 -7.40
C VAL A 322 16.05 -33.55 -8.53
N GLU A 323 15.13 -34.51 -8.37
CA GLU A 323 14.98 -35.64 -9.32
C GLU A 323 14.31 -35.22 -10.64
N LYS A 324 13.43 -34.22 -10.63
CA LYS A 324 12.67 -33.79 -11.82
C LYS A 324 13.42 -32.77 -12.70
N MET A 325 14.43 -32.11 -12.14
CA MET A 325 15.19 -31.06 -12.83
C MET A 325 16.11 -31.61 -13.92
N GLU A 326 16.58 -32.85 -13.79
CA GLU A 326 17.42 -33.51 -14.81
C GLU A 326 16.65 -33.88 -16.10
N GLU A 327 15.34 -34.07 -16.02
CA GLU A 327 14.47 -34.32 -17.18
C GLU A 327 14.15 -33.01 -17.94
N ASP A 328 13.76 -31.94 -17.23
CA ASP A 328 13.45 -30.63 -17.83
C ASP A 328 14.70 -29.90 -18.38
N ARG A 329 15.90 -30.19 -17.85
CA ARG A 329 17.17 -29.65 -18.37
C ARG A 329 17.37 -29.96 -19.87
N ARG A 330 16.82 -31.07 -20.37
CA ARG A 330 17.01 -31.54 -21.76
C ARG A 330 16.05 -30.92 -22.77
N GLN A 331 14.92 -30.34 -22.35
CA GLN A 331 13.83 -30.02 -23.29
C GLN A 331 13.73 -28.54 -23.68
N HIS A 332 14.11 -27.56 -22.86
CA HIS A 332 13.93 -26.13 -23.20
C HIS A 332 15.19 -25.29 -22.93
N GLN A 333 15.81 -24.78 -24.01
CA GLN A 333 16.81 -23.70 -23.99
C GLN A 333 16.13 -22.41 -24.44
N THR A 334 15.57 -21.65 -23.50
CA THR A 334 15.24 -20.24 -23.70
C THR A 334 15.94 -19.45 -22.61
N SER A 335 17.02 -18.74 -22.99
CA SER A 335 17.71 -17.80 -22.11
C SER A 335 16.89 -16.52 -22.08
N SER A 336 16.16 -16.29 -20.99
CA SER A 336 15.58 -14.98 -20.69
C SER A 336 16.61 -14.21 -19.85
N THR A 337 17.07 -13.05 -20.33
CA THR A 337 17.94 -12.17 -19.54
C THR A 337 17.08 -11.42 -18.55
N LEU A 338 17.32 -11.63 -17.25
CA LEU A 338 16.66 -10.88 -16.19
C LEU A 338 16.99 -9.40 -16.31
N MET A 339 15.98 -8.56 -16.45
CA MET A 339 16.17 -7.12 -16.54
C MET A 339 16.19 -6.52 -15.14
N GLY A 340 17.35 -6.03 -14.71
CA GLY A 340 17.50 -5.37 -13.41
C GLY A 340 16.64 -4.12 -13.27
N ILE A 341 16.36 -3.73 -12.03
CA ILE A 341 15.73 -2.45 -11.70
C ILE A 341 16.84 -1.42 -11.53
N ASN A 342 16.70 -0.25 -12.19
CA ASN A 342 17.69 0.81 -12.05
C ASN A 342 17.71 1.36 -10.61
N ASN A 343 18.86 1.84 -10.15
CA ASN A 343 19.03 2.31 -8.76
C ASN A 343 18.07 3.45 -8.37
N VAL A 344 17.71 4.34 -9.31
CA VAL A 344 16.78 5.45 -9.01
C VAL A 344 15.40 4.90 -8.68
N GLN A 345 14.90 3.96 -9.47
CA GLN A 345 13.63 3.30 -9.23
C GLN A 345 13.68 2.45 -7.95
N PHE A 346 14.79 1.74 -7.74
CA PHE A 346 14.97 0.95 -6.53
C PHE A 346 14.89 1.82 -5.26
N ASP A 347 15.53 2.99 -5.25
CA ASP A 347 15.47 3.94 -4.13
C ASP A 347 14.04 4.47 -3.88
N ARG A 348 13.24 4.64 -4.93
CA ARG A 348 11.81 5.03 -4.80
C ARG A 348 11.00 3.93 -4.15
N LEU A 349 11.11 2.69 -4.63
CA LEU A 349 10.41 1.54 -4.08
C LEU A 349 10.81 1.31 -2.61
N LEU A 350 12.09 1.43 -2.30
CA LEU A 350 12.61 1.38 -0.92
C LEU A 350 11.94 2.44 -0.04
N THR A 351 11.87 3.69 -0.52
CA THR A 351 11.24 4.80 0.21
C THR A 351 9.74 4.58 0.39
N LEU A 352 9.04 4.07 -0.62
CA LEU A 352 7.62 3.69 -0.52
C LEU A 352 7.41 2.61 0.55
N SER A 353 8.27 1.59 0.56
CA SER A 353 8.24 0.48 1.52
C SER A 353 8.51 0.94 2.97
N CYS A 354 9.32 2.00 3.18
CA CYS A 354 9.45 2.65 4.49
C CYS A 354 8.18 3.42 4.95
N ASN A 355 7.26 3.77 4.03
CA ASN A 355 5.95 4.33 4.39
C ASN A 355 4.90 3.22 4.54
N ALA A 356 5.04 2.40 5.58
CA ALA A 356 4.12 1.30 5.87
C ALA A 356 2.65 1.76 6.02
N LYS A 357 2.42 2.91 6.68
CA LYS A 357 1.07 3.50 6.81
C LYS A 357 0.50 3.87 5.43
N GLY A 358 1.28 4.51 4.58
CA GLY A 358 0.89 4.85 3.21
C GLY A 358 0.60 3.63 2.35
N ILE A 359 1.40 2.56 2.44
CA ILE A 359 1.12 1.30 1.75
C ILE A 359 -0.23 0.72 2.18
N LYS A 360 -0.54 0.73 3.47
CA LYS A 360 -1.85 0.27 3.97
C LYS A 360 -2.99 1.15 3.45
N ALA A 361 -2.83 2.47 3.47
CA ALA A 361 -3.79 3.42 2.89
C ALA A 361 -4.04 3.14 1.39
N LEU A 362 -2.98 2.85 0.62
CA LEU A 362 -3.09 2.50 -0.79
C LEU A 362 -3.87 1.19 -0.99
N LEU A 363 -3.59 0.15 -0.20
CA LEU A 363 -4.34 -1.11 -0.29
C LEU A 363 -5.82 -0.91 0.01
N THR A 364 -6.18 -0.22 1.10
CA THR A 364 -7.60 -0.03 1.45
C THR A 364 -8.32 0.99 0.56
N SER A 365 -7.59 1.83 -0.18
CA SER A 365 -8.18 2.81 -1.12
C SER A 365 -9.03 2.19 -2.24
N VAL A 366 -8.87 0.90 -2.55
CA VAL A 366 -9.67 0.24 -3.61
C VAL A 366 -11.16 0.15 -3.28
N PHE A 367 -11.50 0.19 -1.99
CA PHE A 367 -12.88 0.14 -1.48
C PHE A 367 -13.55 1.51 -1.41
N CYS A 368 -12.79 2.60 -1.59
CA CYS A 368 -13.34 3.93 -1.65
C CYS A 368 -14.02 4.18 -3.00
N GLU A 369 -15.22 4.78 -2.96
CA GLU A 369 -15.91 5.36 -4.10
C GLU A 369 -16.38 6.75 -3.71
N VAL A 370 -15.75 7.80 -4.27
CA VAL A 370 -15.92 9.19 -3.81
C VAL A 370 -17.30 9.77 -4.12
N GLU A 371 -18.09 9.09 -4.96
CA GLU A 371 -19.47 9.45 -5.28
C GLU A 371 -20.47 8.93 -4.23
N VAL A 372 -20.07 7.97 -3.40
CA VAL A 372 -20.90 7.41 -2.33
C VAL A 372 -20.79 8.31 -1.09
N SER A 373 -21.91 8.82 -0.56
CA SER A 373 -21.87 9.66 0.63
C SER A 373 -21.64 8.86 1.92
N SER A 374 -21.20 9.54 2.98
CA SER A 374 -20.89 8.95 4.29
C SER A 374 -22.05 8.14 4.89
N ASN A 375 -23.29 8.51 4.62
CA ASN A 375 -24.48 7.81 5.14
C ASN A 375 -24.91 6.61 4.28
N LEU A 376 -24.15 6.29 3.23
CA LEU A 376 -24.39 5.17 2.30
C LEU A 376 -23.16 4.28 2.13
N CYS A 377 -22.02 4.61 2.75
CA CYS A 377 -20.77 3.92 2.50
C CYS A 377 -20.78 2.47 3.03
N GLY A 378 -21.48 2.20 4.12
CA GLY A 378 -21.62 0.84 4.63
C GLY A 378 -22.48 -0.03 3.72
N MET A 379 -23.60 0.48 3.19
CA MET A 379 -24.37 -0.21 2.15
C MET A 379 -23.52 -0.55 0.91
N TRP A 380 -22.71 0.40 0.44
CA TRP A 380 -21.75 0.18 -0.64
C TRP A 380 -20.77 -0.95 -0.32
N LEU A 381 -20.22 -0.97 0.91
CA LEU A 381 -19.32 -2.03 1.36
C LEU A 381 -20.02 -3.38 1.48
N GLN A 382 -21.24 -3.44 2.03
CA GLN A 382 -21.99 -4.69 2.12
C GLN A 382 -22.20 -5.30 0.74
N GLY A 383 -22.66 -4.51 -0.24
CA GLY A 383 -22.82 -4.99 -1.62
C GLY A 383 -21.49 -5.43 -2.25
N SER A 384 -20.42 -4.69 -1.99
CA SER A 384 -19.07 -5.06 -2.44
C SER A 384 -18.62 -6.43 -1.90
N PHE A 385 -18.81 -6.65 -0.60
CA PHE A 385 -18.35 -7.86 0.07
C PHE A 385 -19.28 -9.06 -0.12
N ALA A 386 -20.57 -8.84 -0.41
CA ALA A 386 -21.48 -9.88 -0.87
C ALA A 386 -20.94 -10.61 -2.10
N VAL A 387 -20.23 -9.90 -3.00
CA VAL A 387 -19.52 -10.53 -4.12
C VAL A 387 -18.19 -11.13 -3.68
N LEU A 388 -17.33 -10.34 -3.01
CA LEU A 388 -15.97 -10.76 -2.69
C LEU A 388 -15.91 -12.03 -1.83
N ASP A 389 -16.88 -12.24 -0.94
CA ASP A 389 -16.94 -13.42 -0.08
C ASP A 389 -17.27 -14.71 -0.81
N THR A 390 -17.89 -14.63 -1.98
CA THR A 390 -18.15 -15.80 -2.84
C THR A 390 -16.86 -16.32 -3.47
N ILE A 391 -15.81 -15.50 -3.55
CA ILE A 391 -14.60 -15.78 -4.32
C ILE A 391 -13.62 -16.61 -3.48
N LYS A 392 -13.67 -17.93 -3.66
CA LYS A 392 -12.84 -18.87 -2.90
C LYS A 392 -11.42 -19.02 -3.45
N LYS A 393 -11.18 -18.64 -4.71
CA LYS A 393 -9.88 -18.78 -5.38
C LYS A 393 -9.04 -17.53 -5.16
N PRO A 394 -7.89 -17.62 -4.47
CA PRO A 394 -7.08 -16.44 -4.16
C PRO A 394 -6.54 -15.69 -5.38
N HIS A 395 -6.19 -16.41 -6.46
CA HIS A 395 -5.73 -15.76 -7.70
C HIS A 395 -6.83 -14.95 -8.40
N SER A 396 -8.10 -15.40 -8.31
CA SER A 396 -9.25 -14.64 -8.82
C SER A 396 -9.44 -13.36 -8.00
N LEU A 397 -9.36 -13.46 -6.67
CA LEU A 397 -9.45 -12.30 -5.78
C LEU A 397 -8.31 -11.29 -6.05
N LEU A 398 -7.07 -11.77 -6.20
CA LEU A 398 -5.94 -10.94 -6.57
C LEU A 398 -6.19 -10.23 -7.93
N GLY A 399 -6.69 -10.96 -8.93
CA GLY A 399 -7.01 -10.41 -10.25
C GLY A 399 -8.01 -9.25 -10.18
N ILE A 400 -9.03 -9.36 -9.33
CA ILE A 400 -10.02 -8.30 -9.09
C ILE A 400 -9.36 -7.08 -8.45
N MET A 401 -8.55 -7.28 -7.42
CA MET A 401 -7.88 -6.18 -6.72
C MET A 401 -6.93 -5.41 -7.65
N ILE A 402 -6.15 -6.14 -8.46
CA ILE A 402 -5.31 -5.54 -9.50
C ILE A 402 -6.17 -4.81 -10.52
N ARG A 403 -7.30 -5.38 -10.96
CA ARG A 403 -8.16 -4.73 -11.96
C ARG A 403 -8.76 -3.43 -11.44
N ARG A 404 -9.15 -3.36 -10.16
CA ARG A 404 -9.71 -2.15 -9.52
C ARG A 404 -8.72 -0.98 -9.53
N ASP A 405 -7.42 -1.22 -9.28
CA ASP A 405 -6.36 -0.22 -9.47
C ASP A 405 -5.03 -0.86 -9.94
N PRO A 406 -4.81 -0.95 -11.27
CA PRO A 406 -3.66 -1.66 -11.84
C PRO A 406 -2.30 -1.03 -11.52
N ASP A 407 -2.23 0.25 -11.17
CA ASP A 407 -0.97 0.95 -10.90
C ASP A 407 -0.39 0.60 -9.52
N ILE A 408 -1.25 0.21 -8.57
CA ILE A 408 -0.85 -0.29 -7.25
C ILE A 408 -0.97 -1.81 -7.13
N GLY A 409 -1.31 -2.52 -8.21
CA GLY A 409 -1.58 -3.96 -8.18
C GLY A 409 -0.40 -4.80 -7.67
N PHE A 410 0.84 -4.32 -7.80
CA PHE A 410 2.02 -5.03 -7.31
C PHE A 410 2.07 -5.01 -5.78
N LEU A 411 1.49 -3.98 -5.13
CA LEU A 411 1.32 -3.95 -3.68
C LEU A 411 0.32 -5.03 -3.26
N TRP A 412 -0.77 -5.22 -4.01
CA TRP A 412 -1.70 -6.32 -3.78
C TRP A 412 -1.01 -7.68 -3.94
N LEU A 413 -0.24 -7.88 -5.01
CA LEU A 413 0.52 -9.11 -5.20
C LEU A 413 1.49 -9.38 -4.03
N GLY A 414 2.27 -8.39 -3.62
CA GLY A 414 3.16 -8.50 -2.45
C GLY A 414 2.40 -8.76 -1.15
N SER A 415 1.21 -8.17 -0.99
CA SER A 415 0.32 -8.39 0.14
C SER A 415 -0.17 -9.83 0.21
N PHE A 416 -0.55 -10.44 -0.92
CA PHE A 416 -0.89 -11.86 -1.00
C PHE A 416 0.31 -12.76 -0.65
N ILE A 417 1.49 -12.46 -1.22
CA ILE A 417 2.74 -13.20 -0.93
C ILE A 417 3.12 -13.14 0.55
N THR A 418 2.77 -12.06 1.26
CA THR A 418 3.12 -11.89 2.68
C THR A 418 1.95 -12.16 3.64
N GLY A 419 0.77 -12.52 3.12
CA GLY A 419 -0.46 -12.73 3.91
C GLY A 419 -1.05 -11.46 4.52
N GLY A 420 -0.72 -10.29 3.97
CA GLY A 420 -1.29 -9.00 4.37
C GLY A 420 -2.67 -8.71 3.78
N ASN A 421 -3.07 -9.42 2.73
CA ASN A 421 -4.32 -9.21 2.00
C ASN A 421 -5.53 -9.41 2.91
N ASP A 422 -5.52 -10.42 3.78
CA ASP A 422 -6.64 -10.72 4.68
C ASP A 422 -6.92 -9.56 5.64
N LYS A 423 -5.87 -8.91 6.16
CA LYS A 423 -6.03 -7.75 7.03
C LYS A 423 -6.57 -6.56 6.25
N ALA A 424 -6.04 -6.29 5.04
CA ALA A 424 -6.53 -5.21 4.20
C ALA A 424 -8.01 -5.39 3.80
N LEU A 425 -8.44 -6.62 3.52
CA LEU A 425 -9.85 -6.96 3.24
C LEU A 425 -10.74 -6.76 4.47
N ARG A 426 -10.29 -7.19 5.65
CA ARG A 426 -11.03 -6.96 6.91
C ARG A 426 -11.15 -5.48 7.25
N GLU A 427 -10.05 -4.73 7.14
CA GLU A 427 -10.03 -3.28 7.34
C GLU A 427 -10.96 -2.58 6.34
N GLY A 428 -10.92 -2.98 5.07
CA GLY A 428 -11.84 -2.49 4.04
C GLY A 428 -13.32 -2.75 4.36
N ARG A 429 -13.67 -3.95 4.82
CA ARG A 429 -15.05 -4.31 5.22
C ARG A 429 -15.55 -3.49 6.39
N ALA A 430 -14.69 -3.32 7.40
CA ALA A 430 -15.03 -2.60 8.62
C ALA A 430 -14.99 -1.07 8.46
N GLY A 431 -14.77 -0.56 7.24
CA GLY A 431 -14.59 0.87 7.01
C GLY A 431 -13.39 1.46 7.75
N TRP A 432 -12.40 0.66 8.14
CA TRP A 432 -11.18 1.13 8.79
C TRP A 432 -10.14 1.57 7.75
N TRP A 433 -10.35 2.76 7.20
CA TRP A 433 -9.43 3.34 6.22
C TRP A 433 -8.30 4.13 6.88
N ASN A 434 -7.14 4.05 6.25
CA ASN A 434 -6.06 5.00 6.51
C ASN A 434 -6.03 5.97 5.34
N ILE A 435 -5.89 7.27 5.62
CA ILE A 435 -5.64 8.28 4.61
C ILE A 435 -4.19 8.75 4.75
N ASP A 436 -3.47 8.70 3.63
CA ASP A 436 -2.12 9.23 3.48
C ASP A 436 -2.04 9.99 2.16
N LEU A 437 -2.33 11.30 2.23
CA LEU A 437 -2.37 12.16 1.06
C LEU A 437 -1.02 12.24 0.34
N GLY A 438 0.11 12.11 1.07
CA GLY A 438 1.44 12.04 0.48
C GLY A 438 1.61 10.82 -0.41
N ALA A 439 1.31 9.62 0.11
CA ALA A 439 1.31 8.39 -0.67
C ALA A 439 0.32 8.46 -1.84
N ALA A 440 -0.85 9.08 -1.64
CA ALA A 440 -1.83 9.32 -2.69
C ALA A 440 -1.23 10.14 -3.85
N ALA A 441 -0.59 11.27 -3.53
CA ALA A 441 0.04 12.15 -4.50
C ALA A 441 1.15 11.48 -5.31
N TRP A 442 2.05 10.76 -4.65
CA TRP A 442 3.20 10.13 -5.34
C TRP A 442 2.80 8.97 -6.23
N THR A 443 1.72 8.28 -5.87
CA THR A 443 1.20 7.16 -6.64
C THR A 443 0.10 7.55 -7.62
N GLY A 444 -0.34 8.81 -7.61
CA GLY A 444 -1.47 9.32 -8.38
C GLY A 444 -2.84 8.78 -7.93
N THR A 445 -2.91 8.10 -6.78
CA THR A 445 -4.09 7.36 -6.33
C THR A 445 -5.15 8.27 -5.70
N LEU A 446 -6.39 8.20 -6.18
CA LEU A 446 -7.51 8.79 -5.45
C LEU A 446 -7.91 7.86 -4.29
N MET A 447 -7.88 8.36 -3.05
CA MET A 447 -8.23 7.61 -1.84
C MET A 447 -9.26 8.32 -0.95
N SER A 448 -9.55 9.61 -1.17
CA SER A 448 -10.54 10.39 -0.42
C SER A 448 -11.14 11.48 -1.27
N PHE A 449 -12.41 11.82 -1.00
CA PHE A 449 -13.10 12.94 -1.63
C PHE A 449 -12.37 14.28 -1.46
N ILE A 450 -11.55 14.44 -0.41
CA ILE A 450 -10.81 15.68 -0.13
C ILE A 450 -9.81 16.05 -1.24
N GLN A 451 -9.39 15.07 -2.05
CA GLN A 451 -8.48 15.26 -3.18
C GLN A 451 -9.18 15.80 -4.44
N MET A 452 -10.52 15.76 -4.49
CA MET A 452 -11.29 16.20 -5.66
C MET A 452 -11.23 17.73 -5.82
N PRO A 453 -11.19 18.27 -7.05
CA PRO A 453 -11.16 19.72 -7.27
C PRO A 453 -12.49 20.39 -6.90
N VAL A 454 -12.42 21.58 -6.32
CA VAL A 454 -13.57 22.46 -6.11
C VAL A 454 -13.67 23.40 -7.32
N PRO A 455 -14.73 23.30 -8.14
CA PRO A 455 -14.89 24.16 -9.31
C PRO A 455 -15.22 25.60 -8.90
N GLN A 456 -14.97 26.54 -9.80
CA GLN A 456 -15.51 27.90 -9.70
C GLN A 456 -17.05 27.87 -9.63
N PHE A 457 -17.61 28.73 -8.77
CA PHE A 457 -19.05 28.86 -8.59
C PHE A 457 -19.63 30.02 -9.38
N ALA A 458 -20.93 29.95 -9.68
CA ALA A 458 -21.64 31.05 -10.33
C ALA A 458 -21.93 32.16 -9.30
N THR A 459 -22.06 33.41 -9.76
CA THR A 459 -22.33 34.55 -8.88
C THR A 459 -23.68 34.48 -8.18
N ASP A 460 -24.61 33.67 -8.68
CA ASP A 460 -25.94 33.45 -8.12
C ASP A 460 -26.07 32.12 -7.33
N THR A 461 -24.96 31.41 -7.12
CA THR A 461 -24.93 30.23 -6.25
C THR A 461 -25.45 30.62 -4.87
N ARG A 462 -26.39 29.82 -4.32
CA ARG A 462 -27.01 30.05 -2.99
C ARG A 462 -26.62 29.01 -1.96
N SER A 463 -26.17 27.85 -2.42
CA SER A 463 -25.70 26.76 -1.59
C SER A 463 -24.61 25.99 -2.33
N ILE A 464 -23.74 25.35 -1.56
CA ILE A 464 -22.69 24.47 -2.06
C ILE A 464 -22.84 23.08 -1.43
N SER A 465 -22.26 22.05 -2.05
CA SER A 465 -22.25 20.74 -1.41
C SER A 465 -21.42 20.79 -0.13
N ARG A 466 -21.81 20.03 0.91
CA ARG A 466 -20.97 19.91 2.12
C ARG A 466 -19.59 19.33 1.80
N ALA A 467 -19.49 18.55 0.73
CA ALA A 467 -18.22 18.02 0.24
C ALA A 467 -17.30 19.13 -0.33
N ASP A 468 -17.85 20.12 -1.03
CA ASP A 468 -17.12 21.32 -1.45
C ASP A 468 -16.72 22.18 -0.26
N GLU A 469 -17.62 22.33 0.71
CA GLU A 469 -17.36 23.06 1.95
C GLU A 469 -16.17 22.44 2.70
N CYS A 470 -16.19 21.12 2.94
CA CYS A 470 -15.07 20.42 3.58
C CYS A 470 -13.75 20.60 2.82
N ARG A 471 -13.79 20.53 1.49
CA ARG A 471 -12.60 20.72 0.66
C ARG A 471 -12.06 22.14 0.76
N LEU A 472 -12.92 23.15 0.68
CA LEU A 472 -12.51 24.53 0.86
C LEU A 472 -11.91 24.75 2.24
N LEU A 473 -12.56 24.27 3.32
CA LEU A 473 -12.04 24.36 4.68
C LEU A 473 -10.63 23.76 4.81
N TYR A 474 -10.43 22.54 4.31
CA TYR A 474 -9.12 21.89 4.35
C TYR A 474 -8.06 22.62 3.51
N LEU A 475 -8.46 23.18 2.36
CA LEU A 475 -7.57 23.94 1.48
C LEU A 475 -7.17 25.29 2.08
N CYS A 476 -8.11 25.99 2.73
CA CYS A 476 -7.84 27.20 3.52
C CYS A 476 -6.83 26.92 4.63
N HIS A 477 -6.88 25.70 5.17
CA HIS A 477 -5.93 25.18 6.14
C HIS A 477 -5.83 26.06 7.39
N ASP A 478 -7.00 26.58 7.82
CA ASP A 478 -7.18 27.26 9.09
C ASP A 478 -6.86 26.32 10.27
N ILE A 479 -6.61 26.89 11.45
CA ILE A 479 -6.13 26.17 12.63
C ILE A 479 -6.99 24.94 12.99
N ASN A 480 -8.31 24.99 12.74
CA ASN A 480 -9.24 23.91 13.01
C ASN A 480 -9.29 22.84 11.90
N TYR A 481 -8.78 23.14 10.70
CA TYR A 481 -8.93 22.30 9.50
C TYR A 481 -7.59 21.87 8.90
N THR A 482 -6.55 21.76 9.73
CA THR A 482 -5.19 21.32 9.30
C THR A 482 -5.06 19.82 9.04
N ILE A 483 -6.01 19.01 9.53
CA ILE A 483 -6.01 17.56 9.38
C ILE A 483 -7.17 17.18 8.46
N PRO A 484 -6.95 16.35 7.42
CA PRO A 484 -8.04 15.90 6.56
C PRO A 484 -9.06 15.04 7.33
N PRO A 485 -10.31 14.93 6.85
CA PRO A 485 -11.28 14.01 7.44
C PRO A 485 -10.73 12.58 7.55
N LEU A 486 -11.11 11.86 8.62
CA LEU A 486 -10.63 10.50 8.88
C LEU A 486 -11.12 9.49 7.83
N PHE A 487 -12.35 9.69 7.34
CA PHE A 487 -13.02 8.80 6.39
C PHE A 487 -13.00 9.39 4.97
N PRO A 488 -12.93 8.55 3.93
CA PRO A 488 -12.76 9.03 2.56
C PRO A 488 -14.08 9.38 1.85
N PHE A 489 -15.23 9.20 2.51
CA PHE A 489 -16.56 9.41 1.94
C PHE A 489 -17.06 10.83 2.26
N PRO A 490 -17.60 11.57 1.28
CA PRO A 490 -18.08 12.93 1.48
C PRO A 490 -19.33 12.99 2.38
N PRO A 491 -19.53 14.10 3.10
CA PRO A 491 -20.81 14.36 3.77
C PRO A 491 -21.92 14.54 2.73
N PHE A 492 -23.14 14.12 3.08
CA PHE A 492 -24.30 14.28 2.19
C PHE A 492 -24.89 15.69 2.27
N GLY A 493 -25.56 16.09 1.18
CA GLY A 493 -26.35 17.32 1.11
C GLY A 493 -25.51 18.58 0.89
N SER A 494 -26.12 19.72 1.21
CA SER A 494 -25.60 21.05 0.92
C SER A 494 -25.78 22.00 2.09
N THR A 495 -24.95 23.05 2.11
CA THR A 495 -25.01 24.15 3.07
C THR A 495 -25.25 25.45 2.32
N ALA A 496 -26.15 26.28 2.85
CA ALA A 496 -26.40 27.60 2.29
C ALA A 496 -25.15 28.46 2.49
N ILE A 497 -24.80 29.32 1.53
CA ILE A 497 -23.55 30.10 1.61
C ILE A 497 -23.51 30.96 2.88
N GLU A 498 -24.66 31.52 3.27
CA GLU A 498 -24.81 32.32 4.50
C GLU A 498 -24.56 31.54 5.80
N ASP A 499 -24.62 30.21 5.74
CA ASP A 499 -24.37 29.29 6.85
C ASP A 499 -22.96 28.67 6.81
N THR A 500 -22.13 29.00 5.80
CA THR A 500 -20.75 28.50 5.68
C THR A 500 -19.77 29.33 6.50
N ASN A 501 -18.60 28.74 6.80
CA ASN A 501 -17.47 29.45 7.38
C ASN A 501 -17.04 30.65 6.49
N ILE A 502 -16.55 31.73 7.10
CA ILE A 502 -16.17 32.96 6.39
C ILE A 502 -15.11 32.74 5.31
N ASP A 503 -14.14 31.86 5.56
CA ASP A 503 -13.07 31.54 4.59
C ASP A 503 -13.65 30.81 3.38
N VAL A 504 -14.62 29.92 3.61
CA VAL A 504 -15.35 29.23 2.55
C VAL A 504 -16.14 30.24 1.73
N HIS A 505 -16.83 31.18 2.37
CA HIS A 505 -17.60 32.22 1.68
C HIS A 505 -16.70 33.07 0.77
N GLU A 506 -15.52 33.49 1.24
CA GLU A 506 -14.56 34.24 0.44
C GLU A 506 -14.12 33.46 -0.81
N HIS A 507 -13.78 32.18 -0.66
CA HIS A 507 -13.30 31.35 -1.76
C HIS A 507 -14.38 30.79 -2.69
N ILE A 508 -15.65 30.83 -2.29
CA ILE A 508 -16.76 30.63 -3.23
C ILE A 508 -16.86 31.81 -4.21
N LEU A 509 -16.67 33.03 -3.71
CA LEU A 509 -16.90 34.28 -4.47
C LEU A 509 -15.69 34.75 -5.28
N CYS A 510 -14.54 34.11 -5.12
CA CYS A 510 -13.30 34.61 -5.68
C CYS A 510 -13.15 34.38 -7.20
N GLY A 511 -13.98 33.52 -7.80
CA GLY A 511 -13.98 33.23 -9.24
C GLY A 511 -12.86 32.29 -9.72
N TRP A 512 -12.27 31.49 -8.83
CA TRP A 512 -11.19 30.56 -9.16
C TRP A 512 -11.51 29.10 -8.80
N ASP A 513 -10.92 28.17 -9.55
CA ASP A 513 -10.91 26.76 -9.18
C ASP A 513 -9.89 26.50 -8.06
N HIS A 514 -10.25 25.65 -7.11
CA HIS A 514 -9.37 25.21 -6.03
C HIS A 514 -9.11 23.72 -6.11
N SER A 515 -7.91 23.30 -5.75
CA SER A 515 -7.54 21.89 -5.78
C SER A 515 -6.37 21.59 -4.88
N LEU A 516 -6.35 20.40 -4.31
CA LEU A 516 -5.22 19.90 -3.54
C LEU A 516 -4.12 19.43 -4.50
N ARG A 517 -3.10 20.27 -4.73
CA ARG A 517 -1.99 19.96 -5.64
C ARG A 517 -0.69 19.74 -4.89
N PHE A 518 -0.11 18.57 -5.04
CA PHE A 518 1.20 18.26 -4.49
C PHE A 518 2.26 19.03 -5.26
N SER A 519 3.04 19.86 -4.56
CA SER A 519 4.16 20.59 -5.15
C SER A 519 5.45 19.78 -5.04
N HIS A 520 5.87 19.50 -3.80
CA HIS A 520 7.12 18.81 -3.51
C HIS A 520 7.15 18.31 -2.08
N LEU A 521 8.12 17.44 -1.81
CA LEU A 521 8.50 16.96 -0.49
C LEU A 521 9.92 17.44 -0.18
N THR A 522 10.11 17.92 1.04
CA THR A 522 11.39 18.41 1.55
C THR A 522 11.92 17.47 2.63
N TRP A 523 13.04 16.81 2.35
CA TRP A 523 13.80 16.04 3.33
C TRP A 523 14.66 16.95 4.20
N ARG A 524 14.82 16.59 5.47
CA ARG A 524 15.82 17.18 6.37
C ARG A 524 17.05 16.27 6.42
N CYS A 525 18.23 16.83 6.20
CA CYS A 525 19.48 16.08 6.22
C CYS A 525 20.28 16.31 7.51
N SER A 526 21.22 15.41 7.80
CA SER A 526 22.00 15.40 9.05
C SER A 526 22.94 16.61 9.17
N ASP A 527 23.41 17.15 8.05
CA ASP A 527 24.24 18.35 7.94
C ASP A 527 23.45 19.67 8.00
N GLY A 528 22.13 19.59 8.21
CA GLY A 528 21.23 20.75 8.24
C GLY A 528 20.73 21.20 6.87
N THR A 529 21.19 20.59 5.77
CA THR A 529 20.68 20.85 4.42
C THR A 529 19.26 20.33 4.25
N LYS A 530 18.55 20.89 3.25
CA LYS A 530 17.20 20.48 2.87
C LYS A 530 17.22 20.03 1.41
N VAL A 531 16.70 18.84 1.13
CA VAL A 531 16.63 18.29 -0.23
C VAL A 531 15.17 18.24 -0.66
N GLN A 532 14.84 18.98 -1.71
CA GLN A 532 13.50 19.02 -2.30
C GLN A 532 13.38 18.02 -3.45
N GLN A 533 12.27 17.30 -3.51
CA GLN A 533 11.93 16.35 -4.57
C GLN A 533 10.44 16.42 -4.85
N GLY A 534 10.05 16.34 -6.12
CA GLY A 534 8.64 16.39 -6.52
C GLY A 534 8.52 16.39 -8.04
N PRO A 535 7.28 16.39 -8.55
CA PRO A 535 7.02 16.49 -9.97
C PRO A 535 7.51 17.84 -10.53
N LYS A 536 7.81 17.88 -11.84
CA LYS A 536 8.19 19.13 -12.52
C LYS A 536 7.07 20.18 -12.48
N VAL A 537 5.83 19.72 -12.47
CA VAL A 537 4.62 20.53 -12.39
C VAL A 537 3.80 20.00 -11.23
N PRO A 538 3.26 20.86 -10.35
CA PRO A 538 2.38 20.42 -9.28
C PRO A 538 1.25 19.56 -9.81
N SER A 539 1.04 18.39 -9.20
CA SER A 539 0.09 17.40 -9.69
C SER A 539 -1.02 17.16 -8.68
N MET A 540 -2.18 16.75 -9.19
CA MET A 540 -3.27 16.23 -8.39
C MET A 540 -3.26 14.71 -8.45
N ALA A 541 -3.64 14.06 -7.35
CA ALA A 541 -3.95 12.64 -7.37
C ALA A 541 -5.41 12.44 -7.80
N THR A 542 -5.61 12.06 -9.06
CA THR A 542 -6.95 11.97 -9.68
C THR A 542 -7.22 10.62 -10.33
N ARG A 543 -6.34 9.61 -10.17
CA ARG A 543 -6.60 8.31 -10.79
C ARG A 543 -7.79 7.66 -10.11
N LEU A 544 -8.93 7.72 -10.80
CA LEU A 544 -10.14 7.00 -10.45
C LEU A 544 -9.91 5.49 -10.56
N LYS A 545 -10.69 4.75 -9.78
CA LYS A 545 -10.65 3.30 -9.75
C LYS A 545 -11.47 2.73 -10.91
N ASN A 546 -11.04 1.59 -11.45
CA ASN A 546 -11.77 0.91 -12.52
C ASN A 546 -13.02 0.20 -11.97
N GLY A 547 -14.00 -0.07 -12.83
CA GLY A 547 -15.30 -0.62 -12.44
C GLY A 547 -16.45 0.36 -12.62
N VAL A 548 -16.17 1.57 -13.13
CA VAL A 548 -17.20 2.48 -13.65
C VAL A 548 -17.94 1.80 -14.80
N LEU A 549 -19.25 1.62 -14.64
CA LEU A 549 -20.15 1.08 -15.66
C LEU A 549 -20.22 2.02 -16.86
N GLN A 550 -19.25 1.94 -17.79
CA GLN A 550 -19.37 2.60 -19.10
C GLN A 550 -20.09 1.67 -20.09
N GLY A 551 -21.38 1.93 -20.27
CA GLY A 551 -22.20 1.26 -21.29
C GLY A 551 -22.74 -0.11 -20.87
N SER A 552 -23.78 -0.54 -21.59
CA SER A 552 -24.67 -1.70 -21.38
C SER A 552 -23.98 -2.98 -20.88
N VAL A 553 -23.73 -3.06 -19.57
CA VAL A 553 -23.62 -4.35 -18.87
C VAL A 553 -25.07 -4.85 -18.71
N PRO A 554 -25.36 -6.14 -18.97
CA PRO A 554 -26.66 -6.70 -18.62
C PRO A 554 -26.96 -6.37 -17.15
N GLU A 555 -28.18 -5.94 -16.85
CA GLU A 555 -28.67 -5.82 -15.47
C GLU A 555 -28.43 -7.16 -14.78
N GLU A 556 -27.34 -7.28 -14.01
CA GLU A 556 -27.11 -8.45 -13.18
C GLU A 556 -28.14 -8.42 -12.06
N ASP A 557 -28.81 -9.55 -11.87
CA ASP A 557 -29.75 -9.73 -10.78
C ASP A 557 -28.98 -9.60 -9.47
N VAL A 558 -29.33 -8.58 -8.68
CA VAL A 558 -28.60 -8.24 -7.46
C VAL A 558 -29.10 -9.16 -6.36
N ASP A 559 -28.19 -9.96 -5.81
CA ASP A 559 -28.47 -10.78 -4.65
C ASP A 559 -28.46 -9.91 -3.37
N TYR A 560 -29.63 -9.78 -2.74
CA TYR A 560 -29.84 -9.03 -1.51
C TYR A 560 -29.85 -9.91 -0.26
N GLU A 561 -29.43 -11.19 -0.31
CA GLU A 561 -29.38 -12.07 0.87
C GLU A 561 -28.49 -11.49 1.99
N GLU A 562 -27.38 -10.85 1.64
CA GLU A 562 -26.43 -10.20 2.56
C GLU A 562 -26.77 -8.73 2.83
N TYR A 563 -27.95 -8.25 2.41
CA TYR A 563 -28.39 -6.88 2.70
C TYR A 563 -28.85 -6.78 4.15
N ASP A 564 -28.14 -5.99 4.95
CA ASP A 564 -28.53 -5.63 6.30
C ASP A 564 -28.85 -4.15 6.39
N SER A 565 -30.06 -3.83 6.88
CA SER A 565 -30.47 -2.45 7.10
C SER A 565 -29.75 -1.77 8.28
N GLU A 566 -29.11 -2.53 9.16
CA GLU A 566 -28.25 -2.02 10.22
C GLU A 566 -26.88 -1.65 9.63
N ASP A 567 -26.53 -0.36 9.71
CA ASP A 567 -25.36 0.20 9.02
C ASP A 567 -24.45 0.97 9.99
N GLU A 568 -23.67 0.22 10.78
CA GLU A 568 -22.69 0.77 11.72
C GLU A 568 -21.58 1.58 11.00
N ASN A 569 -21.18 1.14 9.81
CA ASN A 569 -20.12 1.78 9.04
C ASN A 569 -20.54 3.18 8.58
N SER A 570 -21.75 3.32 8.02
CA SER A 570 -22.29 4.62 7.60
C SER A 570 -22.58 5.52 8.79
N GLU A 571 -23.04 4.96 9.91
CA GLU A 571 -23.20 5.70 11.17
C GLU A 571 -21.87 6.31 11.61
N MET A 572 -20.82 5.49 11.75
CA MET A 572 -19.49 5.91 12.16
C MET A 572 -18.91 6.96 11.20
N ALA A 573 -18.96 6.71 9.89
CA ALA A 573 -18.43 7.63 8.89
C ALA A 573 -19.19 8.97 8.89
N THR A 574 -20.53 8.92 9.04
CA THR A 574 -21.38 10.11 9.11
C THR A 574 -21.12 10.91 10.37
N ARG A 575 -21.02 10.27 11.53
CA ARG A 575 -20.66 10.94 12.78
C ARG A 575 -19.35 11.68 12.62
N ASN A 576 -18.29 10.98 12.20
CA ASN A 576 -16.96 11.56 12.09
C ASN A 576 -16.88 12.72 11.10
N ILE A 577 -17.52 12.64 9.94
CA ILE A 577 -17.44 13.74 8.95
C ILE A 577 -18.21 14.98 9.41
N PHE A 578 -19.35 14.81 10.10
CA PHE A 578 -20.10 15.95 10.66
C PHE A 578 -19.43 16.52 11.91
N THR A 579 -18.77 15.69 12.73
CA THR A 579 -17.88 16.18 13.81
C THR A 579 -16.72 16.98 13.23
N TRP A 580 -16.07 16.49 12.17
CA TRP A 580 -15.00 17.22 11.51
C TRP A 580 -15.48 18.55 10.93
N LEU A 581 -16.68 18.60 10.36
CA LEU A 581 -17.24 19.78 9.69
C LEU A 581 -17.86 20.81 10.66
N ARG A 582 -18.37 20.37 11.82
CA ARG A 582 -19.20 21.19 12.72
C ARG A 582 -18.80 21.12 14.19
N GLY A 583 -17.79 20.32 14.55
CA GLY A 583 -17.37 20.13 15.94
C GLY A 583 -16.88 21.42 16.59
N ASP A 584 -16.08 22.19 15.86
CA ASP A 584 -15.53 23.45 16.36
C ASP A 584 -16.44 24.66 16.05
N ASP A 585 -17.01 24.71 14.85
CA ASP A 585 -17.80 25.87 14.37
C ASP A 585 -19.29 25.80 14.78
N GLY A 586 -19.75 24.64 15.26
CA GLY A 586 -21.14 24.37 15.58
C GLY A 586 -22.04 24.11 14.37
N PHE A 587 -23.27 23.67 14.62
CA PHE A 587 -24.27 23.43 13.57
C PHE A 587 -25.07 24.70 13.26
N PRO A 588 -25.21 25.10 11.98
CA PRO A 588 -26.14 26.14 11.57
C PRO A 588 -27.58 25.83 11.99
N VAL A 589 -28.41 26.87 12.14
CA VAL A 589 -29.83 26.69 12.52
C VAL A 589 -30.57 25.80 11.52
N ALA A 590 -30.25 25.92 10.23
CA ALA A 590 -30.81 25.08 9.17
C ALA A 590 -30.44 23.59 9.31
N GLU A 591 -29.37 23.27 10.03
CA GLU A 591 -28.86 21.92 10.25
C GLU A 591 -29.26 21.33 11.62
N ARG A 592 -30.17 21.99 12.37
CA ARG A 592 -30.63 21.50 13.69
C ARG A 592 -31.10 20.04 13.67
N ALA A 593 -31.86 19.65 12.65
CA ALA A 593 -32.35 18.28 12.51
C ALA A 593 -31.23 17.26 12.24
N ILE A 594 -30.07 17.70 11.71
CA ILE A 594 -28.89 16.85 11.56
C ILE A 594 -28.20 16.68 12.91
N ARG A 595 -28.05 17.76 13.67
CA ARG A 595 -27.47 17.72 15.03
C ARG A 595 -28.25 16.77 15.94
N GLU A 596 -29.57 16.87 15.94
CA GLU A 596 -30.49 16.06 16.76
C GLU A 596 -30.65 14.61 16.26
N HIS A 597 -29.96 14.23 15.17
CA HIS A 597 -30.05 12.87 14.65
C HIS A 597 -29.28 11.89 15.53
N GLU A 598 -29.80 10.70 15.77
CA GLU A 598 -29.19 9.68 16.66
C GLU A 598 -27.73 9.32 16.31
N TRP A 599 -27.36 9.36 15.02
CA TRP A 599 -25.97 9.15 14.59
C TRP A 599 -25.02 10.29 14.99
N ILE A 600 -25.54 11.47 15.34
CA ILE A 600 -24.78 12.70 15.64
C ILE A 600 -24.93 13.13 17.10
N ASP A 601 -26.12 13.01 17.71
CA ASP A 601 -26.56 13.67 18.97
C ASP A 601 -25.70 13.39 20.24
N ASN A 602 -24.67 12.56 20.15
CA ASN A 602 -23.77 12.19 21.26
C ASN A 602 -22.39 12.87 21.22
N LEU A 603 -22.23 14.04 20.58
CA LEU A 603 -20.93 14.74 20.57
C LEU A 603 -20.49 15.24 21.96
N ASP A 604 -21.42 15.35 22.91
CA ASP A 604 -21.18 15.89 24.26
C ASP A 604 -21.25 14.82 25.38
N SER A 605 -21.42 13.53 25.06
CA SER A 605 -21.40 12.46 26.08
C SER A 605 -19.96 12.00 26.33
N GLU A 606 -19.37 12.50 27.42
CA GLU A 606 -18.11 12.04 28.01
C GLU A 606 -18.14 10.51 28.27
N ASP A 607 -17.75 9.71 27.28
CA ASP A 607 -17.26 8.34 27.47
C ASP A 607 -15.88 8.24 26.83
N ASP A 608 -14.94 8.98 27.42
CA ASP A 608 -13.50 8.78 27.24
C ASP A 608 -13.10 7.43 27.87
N GLU A 609 -13.22 6.33 27.13
CA GLU A 609 -12.32 5.19 27.34
C GLU A 609 -11.21 5.21 26.27
N PRO A 610 -9.93 5.32 26.67
CA PRO A 610 -8.84 5.41 25.72
C PRO A 610 -8.61 4.05 25.03
N ILE A 611 -8.65 4.07 23.69
CA ILE A 611 -8.17 2.98 22.82
C ILE A 611 -6.64 2.94 22.80
#